data_AF-A0AAW9JMT1-F1
#
_entry.id   AF-A0AAW9JMT1-F1
#
_cell.length_a   1.000
_cell.length_b   1.000
_cell.length_c   1.000
_cell.angle_alpha   90.00
_cell.angle_beta   90.00
_cell.angle_gamma   90.00
#
_symmetry.space_group_name_H-M   'P 1'
#
loop_
_entity.id
_entity.type
_entity.pdbx_description
1 polymer ?
#
loop_
_entity_poly.entity_id
_entity_poly.type
_entity_poly.pdbx_seq_one_letter_code
_entity_poly.pdbx_strand_id
1 'polypeptide(L)' 'MGKGGAYVRVPVNIKEYFGKGRLKVRVYFETVYYEGSIVNMGVKNPDGSVCYILSVRKDIREELQKTLAIH' A
#
# COMPACT_ATOMS: atom_id res chain seq x y z
N MET A 1 21.06 -3.06 -6.69
CA MET A 1 20.58 -3.65 -5.42
C MET A 1 19.21 -3.05 -5.12
N GLY A 2 18.13 -3.80 -5.33
CA GLY A 2 16.76 -3.27 -5.32
C GLY A 2 16.39 -2.68 -3.96
N LYS A 3 16.10 -1.39 -3.90
CA LYS A 3 15.65 -0.71 -2.68
C LYS A 3 14.27 -1.28 -2.31
N GLY A 4 14.23 -2.20 -1.34
CA GLY A 4 13.01 -2.83 -0.85
C GLY A 4 11.95 -1.80 -0.46
N GLY A 5 11.01 -1.57 -1.38
CA GLY A 5 9.78 -0.83 -1.10
C GLY A 5 8.91 -1.68 -0.19
N ALA A 6 8.38 -1.09 0.87
CA ALA A 6 7.35 -1.73 1.67
C ALA A 6 5.99 -1.27 1.18
N TYR A 7 5.00 -2.13 1.34
CA TYR A 7 3.63 -1.82 1.01
C TYR A 7 2.69 -2.54 1.96
N VAL A 8 1.47 -2.03 2.04
CA VAL A 8 0.36 -2.67 2.76
C VAL A 8 -0.67 -3.09 1.73
N ARG A 9 -1.15 -4.33 1.83
CA ARG A 9 -2.24 -4.83 0.98
C ARG A 9 -3.53 -4.11 1.36
N VAL A 10 -4.24 -3.62 0.34
CA VAL A 10 -5.54 -2.96 0.50
C VAL A 10 -6.61 -3.95 0.08
N PRO A 11 -7.50 -4.40 1.00
CA PRO A 11 -8.52 -5.41 0.72
C PRO A 11 -9.74 -4.83 -0.01
N VAL A 12 -9.53 -3.92 -0.96
CA VAL A 12 -10.58 -3.21 -1.70
C VAL A 12 -10.16 -3.04 -3.15
N ASN A 13 -11.04 -3.42 -4.08
CA ASN A 13 -10.85 -3.17 -5.51
C ASN A 13 -11.15 -1.71 -5.85
N ILE A 14 -10.16 -0.82 -5.73
CA ILE A 14 -10.37 0.61 -5.99
C ILE A 14 -10.84 0.93 -7.42
N LYS A 15 -10.62 0.02 -8.38
CA LYS A 15 -11.10 0.21 -9.76
C LYS A 15 -12.61 0.04 -9.84
N GLU A 16 -13.19 -0.90 -9.10
CA GLU A 16 -14.64 -1.07 -9.01
C GLU A 16 -15.30 0.11 -8.30
N TYR A 17 -14.78 0.51 -7.14
CA TYR A 17 -15.40 1.56 -6.33
C TYR A 17 -15.19 2.98 -6.88
N PHE A 18 -14.01 3.27 -7.44
CA PHE A 18 -13.63 4.63 -7.82
C PHE A 18 -13.34 4.80 -9.31
N GLY A 19 -13.38 3.73 -10.12
CA GLY A 19 -13.07 3.78 -11.55
C GLY A 19 -11.60 4.06 -11.88
N LYS A 20 -10.72 4.16 -10.88
CA LYS A 20 -9.31 4.60 -11.04
C LYS A 20 -8.32 3.46 -10.78
N GLY A 21 -7.22 3.44 -11.54
CA GLY A 21 -6.10 2.51 -11.31
C GLY A 21 -5.12 2.96 -10.23
N ARG A 22 -5.20 4.25 -9.84
CA ARG A 22 -4.40 4.87 -8.78
C ARG A 22 -5.27 5.83 -7.99
N LEU A 23 -5.17 5.77 -6.66
CA LEU A 23 -5.94 6.61 -5.75
C LEU A 23 -5.02 7.27 -4.73
N LYS A 24 -5.06 8.60 -4.63
CA LYS A 24 -4.36 9.33 -3.56
C LYS A 24 -5.19 9.22 -2.29
N VAL A 25 -4.56 8.88 -1.18
CA VAL A 25 -5.25 8.63 0.10
C VAL A 25 -4.54 9.32 1.26
N ARG A 26 -5.32 9.60 2.28
CA ARG A 26 -4.88 10.04 3.61
C ARG A 26 -5.28 8.94 4.57
N VAL A 27 -4.32 8.36 5.25
CA VAL A 27 -4.54 7.24 6.18
C VAL A 27 -3.81 7.51 7.48
N TYR A 28 -4.23 6.85 8.53
CA TYR A 28 -3.50 6.81 9.79
C TYR A 28 -3.00 5.38 10.00
N PHE A 29 -1.69 5.24 10.19
CA PHE A 29 -1.10 4.01 10.70
C PHE A 29 -1.02 4.15 12.22
N GLU A 30 -1.98 3.55 12.93
CA GLU A 30 -2.17 3.77 14.37
C GLU A 30 -2.38 5.25 14.67
N THR A 31 -1.35 5.96 15.13
CA THR A 31 -1.36 7.39 15.42
C THR A 31 -0.61 8.23 14.38
N VAL A 32 0.10 7.60 13.44
CA VAL A 32 0.93 8.28 12.44
C VAL A 32 0.11 8.62 11.21
N TYR A 33 -0.02 9.91 10.93
CA TYR A 33 -0.68 10.40 9.72
C TYR A 33 0.19 10.14 8.49
N TYR A 34 -0.42 9.65 7.42
CA TYR A 34 0.26 9.37 6.17
C TYR A 34 -0.55 9.77 4.93
N GLU A 35 0.08 10.50 4.02
CA GLU A 35 -0.43 10.69 2.66
C GLU A 35 0.29 9.76 1.67
N GLY A 36 -0.48 8.93 0.98
CA GLY A 36 0.06 7.91 0.08
C GLY A 36 -0.74 7.73 -1.21
N SER A 37 -0.39 6.68 -1.95
CA SER A 37 -1.11 6.26 -3.14
C SER A 37 -1.40 4.76 -3.08
N ILE A 38 -2.67 4.42 -3.25
CA ILE A 38 -3.07 3.04 -3.56
C ILE A 38 -2.86 2.83 -5.05
N VAL A 39 -2.13 1.78 -5.40
CA VAL A 39 -1.72 1.45 -6.76
C VAL A 39 -1.85 -0.05 -7.01
N ASN A 40 -1.96 -0.42 -8.29
CA ASN A 40 -1.71 -1.78 -8.74
C ASN A 40 -0.28 -1.87 -9.28
N MET A 41 0.57 -2.66 -8.62
CA MET A 41 1.97 -2.89 -9.03
C MET A 41 2.19 -4.32 -9.58
N GLY A 42 1.13 -4.99 -10.01
CA GLY A 42 1.18 -6.39 -10.47
C GLY A 42 1.12 -7.42 -9.33
N VAL A 43 0.86 -6.98 -8.10
CA VAL A 43 0.63 -7.88 -6.96
C VAL A 43 -0.75 -8.53 -7.14
N LYS A 44 -0.82 -9.83 -6.87
CA LYS A 44 -2.06 -10.62 -6.97
C LYS A 44 -2.42 -11.22 -5.61
N ASN A 45 -3.71 -11.36 -5.37
CA ASN A 45 -4.21 -12.17 -4.27
C ASN A 45 -4.05 -13.67 -4.59
N PRO A 46 -4.19 -14.57 -3.61
CA PRO A 46 -4.08 -16.02 -3.83
C PRO A 46 -5.07 -16.57 -4.87
N ASP A 47 -6.23 -15.93 -5.03
CA ASP A 47 -7.26 -16.29 -6.02
C ASP A 47 -6.96 -15.75 -7.44
N GLY A 48 -5.83 -15.06 -7.64
CA GLY A 48 -5.42 -14.47 -8.92
C GLY A 48 -6.01 -13.10 -9.21
N SER A 49 -6.89 -12.57 -8.36
CA SER A 49 -7.42 -11.22 -8.47
C SER A 49 -6.34 -10.16 -8.20
N VAL A 50 -6.57 -8.93 -8.65
CA VAL A 50 -5.65 -7.82 -8.43
C VAL A 50 -5.58 -7.48 -6.94
N CYS A 51 -4.37 -7.47 -6.39
CA CYS A 51 -4.11 -6.96 -5.04
C CYS A 51 -3.64 -5.50 -5.14
N TYR A 52 -4.51 -4.58 -4.75
CA TYR A 52 -4.12 -3.19 -4.61
C TYR A 52 -3.24 -3.01 -3.39
N ILE A 53 -2.24 -2.14 -3.50
CA ILE A 53 -1.28 -1.90 -2.43
C ILE A 53 -1.13 -0.42 -2.15
N LEU A 54 -0.99 -0.06 -0.89
CA LEU A 54 -0.55 1.25 -0.45
C LEU A 54 0.96 1.19 -0.29
N SER A 55 1.70 1.90 -1.15
CA SER A 55 3.14 2.02 -0.98
C SER A 55 3.45 2.79 0.29
N VAL A 56 4.42 2.32 1.08
CA VAL A 56 4.84 2.97 2.33
C VAL A 56 6.26 3.50 2.15
N ARG A 57 6.42 4.80 2.38
CA ARG A 57 7.71 5.47 2.30
C ARG A 57 8.65 5.02 3.43
N LYS A 58 9.96 5.18 3.22
CA LYS A 58 10.99 4.73 4.18
C LYS A 58 10.96 5.52 5.49
N ASP A 59 10.76 6.83 5.43
CA ASP A 59 10.60 7.73 6.58
C ASP A 59 9.47 7.28 7.52
N ILE A 60 8.30 6.94 6.97
CA ILE A 60 7.15 6.45 7.75
C ILE A 60 7.43 5.10 8.39
N ARG A 61 8.17 4.21 7.72
CA ARG A 61 8.59 2.94 8.32
C ARG A 61 9.52 3.12 9.50
N GLU A 62 10.43 4.09 9.40
CA GLU A 62 11.37 4.43 10.48
C GLU A 62 10.61 5.02 11.67
N GLU A 63 9.64 5.89 11.42
CA GLU A 63 8.77 6.50 12.45
C GLU A 63 7.89 5.45 13.15
N LEU A 64 7.33 4.51 12.39
CA LEU A 64 6.52 3.42 12.95
C LEU A 64 7.34 2.38 13.73
N GLN A 65 8.68 2.42 13.67
CA GLN A 65 9.61 1.40 14.19
C GLN A 65 9.22 -0.06 13.84
N LYS A 66 8.38 -0.24 12.81
CA LYS A 66 7.87 -1.53 12.38
C LYS A 66 8.50 -1.87 11.05
N THR A 67 9.23 -2.98 11.03
CA THR A 67 9.51 -3.69 9.78
C THR A 67 8.17 -4.22 9.29
N LEU A 68 7.49 -3.47 8.42
CA LEU A 68 6.33 -3.97 7.68
C LEU A 68 6.80 -5.20 6.92
N ALA A 69 6.39 -6.38 7.40
CA ALA A 69 6.80 -7.66 6.84
C ALA A 69 6.40 -7.68 5.36
N ILE A 70 7.40 -7.84 4.50
CA ILE A 70 7.22 -8.00 3.06
C ILE A 70 6.63 -9.40 2.88
N HIS A 71 5.31 -9.50 2.76
CA HIS A 71 4.58 -10.72 2.43
C HIS A 71 3.88 -10.59 1.08
#